data_AF-A0AAJ3P173-F1
#
_entry.id   AF-A0AAJ3P173-F1
#
_cell.length_a   1.000
_cell.length_b   1.000
_cell.length_c   1.000
_cell.angle_alpha   90.00
_cell.angle_beta   90.00
_cell.angle_gamma   90.00
#
_symmetry.space_group_name_H-M   'P 1'
#
loop_
_entity.id
_entity.type
_entity.pdbx_description
1 polymer ?
#
loop_
_entity_poly.entity_id
_entity_poly.type
_entity_poly.pdbx_seq_one_letter_code
_entity_poly.pdbx_strand_id
1 'polypeptide(L)'
;MRLSKFSLDAALQEKSTRNIRQRLKDLPNMSYHLEAILGEVGIKDVRALRILGAKMCWLRLRQQNSLVTEKILFMLEGAILGIHEAALPVARRQELAEWADSLTPKQEFPAELE
;
A
#
# COMPACT_ATOMS: atom_id res chain seq x y z
N MET A 1 -38.48 -10.40 -16.88
CA MET A 1 -37.11 -10.88 -16.68
C MET A 1 -36.52 -10.27 -15.40
N ARG A 2 -36.70 -10.91 -14.23
CA ARG A 2 -36.23 -10.38 -12.93
C ARG A 2 -35.16 -11.24 -12.25
N LEU A 3 -35.05 -12.52 -12.62
CA LEU A 3 -34.14 -13.47 -11.97
C LEU A 3 -32.66 -13.16 -12.21
N SER A 4 -32.28 -12.73 -13.43
CA SER A 4 -30.88 -12.42 -13.76
C SER A 4 -30.31 -11.23 -12.97
N LYS A 5 -31.13 -10.21 -12.69
CA LYS A 5 -30.72 -9.03 -11.93
C LYS A 5 -30.43 -9.36 -10.47
N PHE A 6 -31.28 -10.16 -9.82
CA PHE A 6 -31.06 -10.59 -8.43
C PHE A 6 -29.78 -11.42 -8.27
N SER A 7 -29.51 -12.32 -9.21
CA SER A 7 -28.27 -13.11 -9.19
C SER A 7 -27.02 -12.24 -9.36
N LEU A 8 -27.08 -11.24 -10.25
CA LEU A 8 -25.98 -10.29 -10.44
C LEU A 8 -25.74 -9.43 -9.19
N ASP A 9 -26.80 -8.88 -8.61
CA ASP A 9 -26.72 -8.05 -7.41
C ASP A 9 -26.17 -8.86 -6.22
N ALA A 10 -26.62 -10.11 -6.05
CA ALA A 10 -26.09 -11.01 -5.02
C ALA A 10 -24.59 -11.32 -5.22
N ALA A 11 -24.17 -11.59 -6.46
CA ALA A 11 -22.76 -11.85 -6.78
C ALA A 11 -21.86 -10.63 -6.53
N LEU A 12 -22.35 -9.41 -6.86
CA LEU A 12 -21.64 -8.17 -6.57
C LEU A 12 -21.54 -7.90 -5.06
N GLN A 13 -22.62 -8.11 -4.31
CA GLN A 13 -22.63 -7.99 -2.85
C GLN A 13 -21.71 -9.00 -2.17
N GLU A 14 -21.66 -10.25 -2.67
CA GLU A 14 -20.74 -11.25 -2.14
C GLU A 14 -19.27 -10.86 -2.42
N LYS A 15 -18.97 -10.39 -3.63
CA LYS A 15 -17.64 -9.90 -4.01
C LYS A 15 -17.22 -8.70 -3.15
N SER A 16 -18.12 -7.75 -2.91
CA SER A 16 -17.84 -6.61 -2.04
C SER A 16 -17.58 -7.06 -0.61
N THR A 17 -18.44 -7.93 -0.07
CA THR A 17 -18.33 -8.45 1.32
C THR A 17 -17.05 -9.25 1.54
N ARG A 18 -16.63 -10.06 0.57
CA ARG A 18 -15.31 -10.74 0.61
C ARG A 18 -14.16 -9.73 0.66
N ASN A 19 -14.22 -8.64 -0.10
CA ASN A 19 -13.23 -7.56 -0.05
C ASN A 19 -13.16 -6.86 1.32
N ILE A 20 -14.28 -6.77 2.04
CA ILE A 20 -14.32 -6.22 3.41
C ILE A 20 -13.60 -7.16 4.39
N ARG A 21 -13.74 -8.48 4.19
CA ARG A 21 -13.22 -9.51 5.09
C ARG A 21 -11.75 -9.84 4.84
N GLN A 22 -11.18 -9.48 3.68
CA GLN A 22 -9.75 -9.65 3.44
C GLN A 22 -8.97 -8.74 4.38
N ARG A 23 -8.12 -9.34 5.21
CA ARG A 23 -7.26 -8.58 6.11
C ARG A 23 -6.06 -8.06 5.33
N LEU A 24 -5.48 -6.98 5.83
CA LEU A 24 -4.29 -6.38 5.21
C LEU A 24 -3.13 -7.37 5.20
N LYS A 25 -2.94 -8.13 6.28
CA LYS A 25 -1.91 -9.18 6.38
C LYS A 25 -2.05 -10.35 5.39
N ASP A 26 -3.21 -10.48 4.71
CA ASP A 26 -3.47 -11.56 3.76
C ASP A 26 -3.07 -11.15 2.32
N LEU A 27 -2.64 -9.90 2.12
CA LEU A 27 -2.11 -9.39 0.85
C LEU A 27 -0.62 -9.72 0.69
N PRO A 28 -0.10 -9.76 -0.56
CA PRO A 28 1.33 -9.96 -0.78
C PRO A 28 2.13 -8.82 -0.15
N ASN A 29 3.31 -9.16 0.39
CA ASN A 29 4.22 -8.25 1.09
C ASN A 29 3.70 -7.64 2.39
N MET A 30 2.52 -8.07 2.88
CA MET A 30 1.92 -7.52 4.10
C MET A 30 2.18 -8.46 5.28
N SER A 31 2.91 -7.98 6.28
CA SER A 31 3.09 -8.66 7.56
C SER A 31 2.09 -8.16 8.59
N TYR A 32 1.94 -8.89 9.70
CA TYR A 32 1.15 -8.42 10.85
C TYR A 32 1.68 -7.08 11.39
N HIS A 33 3.00 -6.88 11.40
CA HIS A 33 3.61 -5.62 11.79
C HIS A 33 3.21 -4.48 10.85
N LEU A 34 3.22 -4.72 9.53
CA LEU A 34 2.80 -3.71 8.55
C LEU A 34 1.31 -3.38 8.68
N GLU A 35 0.46 -4.38 8.93
CA GLU A 35 -0.97 -4.17 9.26
C GLU A 35 -1.15 -3.31 10.53
N ALA A 36 -0.36 -3.56 11.58
CA ALA A 36 -0.42 -2.80 12.83
C ALA A 36 -0.07 -1.32 12.63
N ILE A 37 1.08 -1.02 12.00
CA ILE A 37 1.51 0.37 11.77
C ILE A 37 0.60 1.11 10.78
N LEU A 38 0.00 0.39 9.82
CA LEU A 38 -1.03 0.96 8.94
C LEU A 38 -2.31 1.28 9.73
N GLY A 39 -2.69 0.41 10.67
CA GLY A 39 -3.81 0.63 11.58
C GLY A 39 -3.62 1.88 12.45
N GLU A 40 -2.41 2.11 12.95
CA GLU A 40 -2.03 3.29 13.73
C GLU A 40 -2.22 4.60 12.95
N VAL A 41 -1.98 4.59 11.62
CA VAL A 41 -2.20 5.75 10.74
C VAL A 41 -3.60 5.78 10.09
N GLY A 42 -4.53 4.98 10.60
CA GLY A 42 -5.93 4.98 10.19
C GLY A 42 -6.26 4.16 8.94
N ILE A 43 -5.35 3.29 8.48
CA ILE A 43 -5.54 2.40 7.32
C ILE A 43 -5.89 1.00 7.85
N LYS A 44 -7.18 0.75 8.02
CA LYS A 44 -7.69 -0.42 8.75
C LYS A 44 -8.09 -1.61 7.88
N ASP A 45 -8.34 -1.39 6.59
CA ASP A 45 -8.75 -2.45 5.67
C ASP A 45 -8.18 -2.27 4.26
N VAL A 46 -8.32 -3.31 3.45
CA VAL A 46 -7.83 -3.36 2.06
C VAL A 46 -8.50 -2.29 1.19
N ARG A 47 -9.74 -1.90 1.50
CA ARG A 47 -10.45 -0.85 0.76
C ARG A 47 -9.83 0.50 1.03
N ALA A 48 -9.53 0.83 2.28
CA ALA A 48 -8.82 2.05 2.66
C ALA A 48 -7.45 2.12 1.98
N LEU A 49 -6.69 1.02 1.99
CA LEU A 49 -5.41 0.92 1.28
C LEU A 49 -5.55 1.24 -0.22
N ARG A 50 -6.54 0.67 -0.90
CA ARG A 50 -6.78 0.90 -2.34
C ARG A 50 -7.29 2.30 -2.66
N ILE A 51 -8.14 2.87 -1.81
CA ILE A 51 -8.69 4.22 -2.00
C ILE A 51 -7.60 5.27 -1.82
N LEU A 52 -6.76 5.13 -0.79
CA LEU A 52 -5.68 6.07 -0.52
C LEU A 52 -4.50 5.89 -1.50
N GLY A 53 -4.22 4.65 -1.89
CA GLY A 53 -3.08 4.30 -2.74
C GLY A 53 -1.76 4.26 -1.98
N ALA A 54 -0.74 3.64 -2.59
CA ALA A 54 0.55 3.39 -1.95
C ALA A 54 1.24 4.69 -1.48
N LYS A 55 1.24 5.72 -2.33
CA LYS A 55 1.87 7.03 -2.06
C LYS A 55 1.29 7.70 -0.80
N MET A 56 -0.04 7.79 -0.69
CA MET A 56 -0.69 8.41 0.47
C MET A 56 -0.49 7.58 1.75
N CYS A 57 -0.60 6.26 1.65
CA CYS A 57 -0.36 5.38 2.78
C CYS A 57 1.08 5.51 3.31
N TRP A 58 2.06 5.55 2.41
CA TRP A 58 3.46 5.76 2.74
C TRP A 58 3.72 7.13 3.39
N LEU A 59 3.10 8.21 2.88
CA LEU A 59 3.20 9.54 3.48
C LEU A 59 2.69 9.56 4.92
N ARG A 60 1.54 8.92 5.18
CA ARG A 60 0.99 8.83 6.53
C ARG A 60 1.90 8.07 7.48
N LEU A 61 2.49 6.95 7.02
CA LEU A 61 3.49 6.22 7.77
C LEU A 61 4.72 7.09 8.07
N ARG A 62 5.21 7.85 7.08
CA ARG A 62 6.36 8.75 7.27
C ARG A 62 6.11 9.90 8.24
N GLN A 63 4.88 10.39 8.33
CA GLN A 63 4.51 11.42 9.31
C GLN A 63 4.62 10.92 10.76
N GLN A 64 4.39 9.61 11.00
CA GLN A 64 4.56 9.01 12.33
C GLN A 64 6.00 8.51 12.57
N ASN A 65 6.66 8.01 11.53
CA ASN A 65 8.02 7.48 11.63
C ASN A 65 8.84 7.84 10.38
N SER A 66 9.83 8.73 10.56
CA SER A 66 10.72 9.16 9.46
C SER A 66 11.63 8.07 8.91
N LEU A 67 11.77 6.93 9.61
CA LEU A 67 12.59 5.78 9.19
C LEU A 67 11.88 4.85 8.19
N VAL A 68 10.64 5.16 7.81
CA VAL A 68 9.89 4.40 6.81
C VAL A 68 10.59 4.51 5.46
N THR A 69 11.09 3.38 4.97
CA THR A 69 11.88 3.28 3.74
C THR A 69 11.00 3.26 2.48
N GLU A 70 11.61 3.54 1.34
CA GLU A 70 11.02 3.34 0.00
C GLU A 70 10.55 1.90 -0.23
N LYS A 71 11.17 0.91 0.43
CA LYS A 71 10.74 -0.49 0.34
C LYS A 71 9.28 -0.65 0.76
N ILE A 72 8.86 0.06 1.82
CA ILE A 72 7.45 0.03 2.26
C ILE A 72 6.52 0.57 1.17
N LEU A 73 6.94 1.57 0.39
CA LEU A 73 6.17 2.07 -0.74
C LEU A 73 5.97 0.99 -1.82
N PHE A 74 7.01 0.21 -2.12
CA PHE A 74 6.91 -0.91 -3.07
C PHE A 74 6.05 -2.06 -2.54
N MET A 75 6.15 -2.39 -1.24
CA MET A 75 5.29 -3.38 -0.61
C MET A 75 3.82 -3.00 -0.72
N LEU A 76 3.48 -1.73 -0.45
CA LEU A 76 2.12 -1.20 -0.55
C LEU A 76 1.59 -1.22 -1.98
N GLU A 77 2.42 -0.83 -2.96
CA GLU A 77 2.03 -0.88 -4.39
C GLU A 77 1.79 -2.34 -4.83
N GLY A 78 2.70 -3.25 -4.49
CA GLY A 78 2.53 -4.68 -4.76
C GLY A 78 1.28 -5.25 -4.11
N ALA A 79 1.01 -4.90 -2.85
CA ALA A 79 -0.20 -5.30 -2.13
C ALA A 79 -1.49 -4.83 -2.82
N ILE A 80 -1.50 -3.60 -3.34
CA ILE A 80 -2.64 -3.05 -4.10
C ILE A 80 -2.85 -3.79 -5.42
N LEU A 81 -1.77 -4.06 -6.15
CA LEU A 81 -1.79 -4.76 -7.43
C LEU A 81 -1.98 -6.28 -7.29
N GLY A 82 -1.87 -6.82 -6.07
CA GLY A 82 -1.96 -8.25 -5.81
C GLY A 82 -0.72 -9.04 -6.26
N ILE A 83 0.45 -8.39 -6.30
CA ILE A 83 1.73 -9.00 -6.70
C ILE A 83 2.81 -8.78 -5.64
N HIS A 84 3.85 -9.63 -5.64
CA HIS A 84 5.02 -9.41 -4.79
C HIS A 84 5.76 -8.12 -5.20
N GLU A 85 6.37 -7.39 -4.27
CA GLU A 85 7.09 -6.13 -4.54
C GLU A 85 8.17 -6.30 -5.62
N ALA A 86 8.79 -7.49 -5.65
CA ALA A 86 9.81 -7.88 -6.60
C ALA A 86 9.28 -7.96 -8.04
N ALA A 87 7.98 -8.23 -8.22
CA ALA A 87 7.32 -8.36 -9.51
C ALA A 87 6.79 -7.03 -10.08
N LEU A 88 6.97 -5.91 -9.35
CA LEU A 88 6.66 -4.59 -9.89
C LEU A 88 7.49 -4.31 -11.16
N PRO A 89 6.89 -3.79 -12.25
CA PRO A 89 7.64 -3.36 -13.42
C PRO A 89 8.71 -2.35 -13.05
N VAL A 90 9.89 -2.46 -13.66
CA VAL A 90 11.05 -1.59 -13.38
C VAL A 90 10.67 -0.11 -13.50
N ALA A 91 9.94 0.25 -14.55
CA ALA A 91 9.46 1.62 -14.76
C ALA A 91 8.60 2.15 -13.59
N ARG A 92 7.72 1.30 -13.04
CA ARG A 92 6.86 1.68 -11.91
C ARG A 92 7.66 1.80 -10.62
N ARG A 93 8.61 0.89 -10.39
CA ARG A 93 9.53 0.97 -9.25
C ARG A 93 10.35 2.26 -9.31
N GLN A 94 10.86 2.60 -10.49
CA GLN A 94 11.63 3.83 -10.71
C GLN A 94 10.79 5.08 -10.42
N GLU A 95 9.56 5.17 -10.95
CA GLU A 95 8.66 6.30 -10.67
C GLU A 95 8.38 6.46 -9.16
N LEU A 96 8.18 5.34 -8.45
CA LEU A 96 7.93 5.36 -7.01
C LEU A 96 9.18 5.77 -6.22
N ALA A 97 10.36 5.31 -6.64
CA ALA A 97 11.64 5.70 -6.05
C ALA A 97 11.91 7.20 -6.23
N GLU A 98 11.82 7.70 -7.46
CA GLU A 98 12.00 9.13 -7.78
C GLU A 98 11.02 10.02 -7.02
N TRP A 99 9.76 9.57 -6.90
CA TRP A 99 8.77 10.27 -6.12
C TRP A 99 9.11 10.27 -4.62
N ALA A 100 9.56 9.15 -4.06
CA ALA A 100 9.98 9.08 -2.66
C ALA A 100 11.20 9.97 -2.39
N ASP A 101 12.18 9.97 -3.29
CA ASP A 101 13.39 10.80 -3.26
C ASP A 101 13.07 12.29 -3.34
N SER A 102 12.06 12.69 -4.13
CA SER A 102 11.62 14.09 -4.18
C SER A 102 11.06 14.61 -2.84
N LEU A 103 10.75 13.70 -1.91
CA LEU A 103 10.16 13.98 -0.60
C LEU A 103 11.11 13.67 0.57
N THR A 104 12.29 13.12 0.31
CA THR A 104 13.35 12.92 1.31
C THR A 104 14.43 13.97 1.07
N PRO A 105 14.68 14.87 2.03
CA PRO A 105 15.93 15.61 2.02
C PRO A 105 17.05 14.58 2.02
N LYS A 106 17.96 14.61 1.04
CA LYS A 106 19.20 13.84 1.12
C LYS A 106 19.84 14.20 2.45
N GLN A 107 20.07 13.21 3.30
CA GLN A 107 21.05 13.39 4.36
C GLN A 107 22.38 13.61 3.65
N GLU A 108 22.74 14.87 3.42
CA GLU A 108 24.11 15.26 3.19
C GLU A 108 24.85 14.90 4.47
N PHE A 109 25.43 13.71 4.50
CA PHE A 109 26.52 13.45 5.42
C PHE A 109 27.58 14.49 5.04
N PRO A 110 27.95 15.43 5.93
CA PRO A 110 29.10 16.27 5.64
C PRO A 110 30.26 15.31 5.38
N ALA A 111 30.82 15.40 4.17
CA ALA A 111 32.07 14.71 3.86
C ALA A 111 33.02 15.02 5.02
N GLU A 112 33.43 13.97 5.72
CA GLU A 112 34.26 14.08 6.91
C GLU A 112 35.41 15.06 6.64
N LEU A 113 35.52 16.05 7.52
CA LEU A 113 36.61 17.01 7.56
C LEU A 113 37.92 16.25 7.75
N GLU A 114 38.82 16.40 6.78
CA GLU A 114 40.29 16.15 6.80
C GLU A 114 40.84 14.92 7.51
#